data_AF-A0A7W0VVU9-F1
#
_entry.id   AF-A0A7W0VVU9-F1
#
_cell.length_a   1.000
_cell.length_b   1.000
_cell.length_c   1.000
_cell.angle_alpha   90.00
_cell.angle_beta   90.00
_cell.angle_gamma   90.00
#
_symmetry.space_group_name_H-M   'P 1'
#
loop_
_entity.id
_entity.type
_entity.pdbx_description
1 polymer ?
#
loop_
_entity_poly.entity_id
_entity_poly.type
_entity_poly.pdbx_seq_one_letter_code
_entity_poly.pdbx_strand_id
1 'polypeptide(L)'
;MRIASLLVSALALLAIPACGKSTCEKYADMEVKCGNFPADEKQITHDLAQGFCMAADSDSDPAAQEMAAHFKAEAECAKKHSDCAQYKACTDAIR
;
A
#
# COMPACT_ATOMS: atom_id res chain seq x y z
N MET A 1 -31.24 25.57 30.17
CA MET A 1 -30.60 24.23 30.09
C MET A 1 -31.13 23.52 28.85
N ARG A 2 -30.29 23.38 27.81
CA ARG A 2 -30.65 22.69 26.56
C ARG A 2 -29.44 21.88 26.10
N ILE A 3 -29.42 20.59 26.39
CA ILE A 3 -28.59 19.65 25.63
C ILE A 3 -29.38 18.35 25.55
N ALA A 4 -30.12 18.20 24.46
CA ALA A 4 -30.75 16.96 24.07
C ALA A 4 -29.65 16.09 23.42
N SER A 5 -29.15 15.11 24.16
CA SER A 5 -28.25 14.09 23.64
C SER A 5 -29.06 13.06 22.86
N LEU A 6 -29.00 13.15 21.54
CA LEU A 6 -29.62 12.18 20.63
C LEU A 6 -28.53 11.57 19.73
N LEU A 7 -28.54 10.24 19.71
CA LEU A 7 -28.11 9.34 18.63
C LEU A 7 -26.59 9.08 18.49
N VAL A 8 -26.09 8.21 19.38
CA VAL A 8 -24.99 7.30 19.04
C VAL A 8 -25.53 6.26 18.05
N SER A 9 -25.47 6.58 16.77
CA SER A 9 -25.67 5.60 15.70
C SER A 9 -24.38 4.79 15.54
N ALA A 10 -24.31 3.67 16.26
CA ALA A 10 -23.36 2.61 16.00
C ALA A 10 -23.66 1.99 14.63
N LEU A 11 -23.09 2.57 13.57
CA LEU A 11 -22.93 1.87 12.30
C LEU A 11 -21.84 0.82 12.48
N ALA A 12 -22.26 -0.37 12.91
CA ALA A 12 -21.52 -1.59 12.67
C ALA A 12 -21.45 -1.81 11.15
N LEU A 13 -20.43 -1.25 10.51
CA LEU A 13 -20.08 -1.60 9.14
C LEU A 13 -19.68 -3.07 9.12
N LEU A 14 -20.57 -3.85 8.51
CA LEU A 14 -20.37 -5.20 8.02
C LEU A 14 -18.96 -5.36 7.46
N ALA A 15 -18.10 -6.06 8.20
CA ALA A 15 -16.83 -6.57 7.70
C ALA A 15 -17.13 -7.71 6.71
N ILE A 16 -17.52 -7.34 5.50
CA ILE A 16 -17.39 -8.23 4.35
C ILE A 16 -15.89 -8.50 4.25
N PRO A 17 -15.42 -9.77 4.20
CA PRO A 17 -14.05 -10.03 3.78
C PRO A 17 -13.98 -9.57 2.33
N ALA A 18 -13.60 -8.30 2.13
CA ALA A 18 -13.30 -7.80 0.82
C ALA A 18 -12.21 -8.73 0.28
N CYS A 19 -12.50 -9.46 -0.79
CA CYS A 19 -11.50 -10.07 -1.66
C CYS A 19 -10.73 -8.93 -2.36
N GLY A 20 -10.13 -8.07 -1.54
CA GLY A 20 -9.36 -6.92 -1.97
C GLY A 20 -7.93 -7.37 -2.17
N LYS A 21 -7.32 -6.79 -3.19
CA LYS A 21 -5.89 -6.91 -3.44
C LYS A 21 -5.09 -6.74 -2.15
N SER A 22 -4.06 -7.58 -1.99
CA SER A 22 -3.16 -7.47 -0.84
C SER A 22 -2.47 -6.10 -0.82
N THR A 23 -1.90 -5.71 0.33
CA THR A 23 -1.13 -4.46 0.44
C THR A 23 -0.01 -4.39 -0.61
N CYS A 24 0.75 -5.48 -0.77
CA CYS A 24 1.85 -5.55 -1.73
C CYS A 24 1.38 -5.57 -3.19
N GLU A 25 0.20 -6.14 -3.46
CA GLU A 25 -0.41 -6.10 -4.80
C GLU A 25 -0.90 -4.69 -5.15
N LYS A 26 -1.48 -3.96 -4.18
CA LYS A 26 -1.83 -2.53 -4.38
C LYS A 26 -0.60 -1.66 -4.58
N TYR A 27 0.48 -1.94 -3.86
CA TYR A 27 1.77 -1.28 -4.05
C TYR A 27 2.30 -1.51 -5.47
N ALA A 28 2.34 -2.76 -5.93
CA ALA A 28 2.78 -3.09 -7.27
C ALA A 28 1.94 -2.41 -8.37
N ASP A 29 0.61 -2.37 -8.21
CA ASP A 29 -0.27 -1.61 -9.10
C ASP A 29 0.09 -0.11 -9.14
N MET A 30 0.37 0.49 -7.98
CA MET A 30 0.71 1.91 -7.85
C MET A 30 2.08 2.22 -8.46
N GLU A 31 3.07 1.35 -8.28
CA GLU A 31 4.38 1.46 -8.93
C GLU A 31 4.24 1.50 -10.45
N VAL A 32 3.51 0.54 -11.03
CA VAL A 32 3.27 0.50 -12.47
C VAL A 32 2.50 1.72 -12.95
N LYS A 33 1.45 2.12 -12.21
CA LYS A 33 0.59 3.25 -12.57
C LYS A 33 1.36 4.58 -12.54
N CYS A 34 2.21 4.79 -11.54
CA CYS A 34 2.82 6.08 -11.25
C CYS A 34 4.28 6.19 -11.74
N GLY A 35 4.94 5.07 -12.05
CA GLY A 35 6.34 5.02 -12.48
C GLY A 35 6.58 5.20 -13.99
N ASN A 36 5.53 5.35 -14.80
CA ASN A 36 5.63 5.63 -16.25
C ASN A 36 6.49 4.61 -17.03
N PHE A 37 6.36 3.33 -16.69
CA PHE A 37 7.09 2.24 -17.34
C PHE A 37 6.55 1.92 -18.76
N PRO A 38 7.43 1.49 -19.69
CA PRO A 38 7.05 0.90 -20.96
C PRO A 38 6.05 -0.25 -20.79
N ALA A 39 5.13 -0.42 -21.74
CA ALA A 39 4.02 -1.38 -21.60
C ALA A 39 4.47 -2.83 -21.42
N ASP A 40 5.57 -3.21 -22.06
CA ASP A 40 6.26 -4.49 -21.99
C ASP A 40 6.99 -4.73 -20.66
N GLU A 41 7.34 -3.66 -19.94
CA GLU A 41 8.01 -3.74 -18.64
C GLU A 41 7.05 -3.69 -17.45
N LYS A 42 5.78 -3.33 -17.68
CA LYS A 42 4.77 -3.17 -16.61
C LYS A 42 4.59 -4.43 -15.78
N GLN A 43 4.56 -5.60 -16.42
CA GLN A 43 4.33 -6.86 -15.71
C GLN A 43 5.55 -7.27 -14.88
N ILE A 44 6.75 -7.11 -15.43
CA ILE A 44 7.99 -7.37 -14.69
C ILE A 44 8.12 -6.41 -13.51
N THR A 45 7.79 -5.13 -13.70
CA THR A 45 7.80 -4.12 -12.64
C THR A 45 6.80 -4.46 -11.54
N HIS A 46 5.58 -4.85 -11.92
CA HIS A 46 4.55 -5.29 -10.98
C HIS A 46 5.06 -6.45 -10.11
N ASP A 47 5.53 -7.52 -10.75
CA ASP A 47 5.97 -8.72 -10.05
C ASP A 47 7.18 -8.46 -9.15
N LEU A 48 8.09 -7.59 -9.59
CA LEU A 48 9.26 -7.17 -8.81
C LEU A 48 8.86 -6.36 -7.58
N ALA A 49 8.01 -5.35 -7.75
CA ALA A 49 7.51 -4.51 -6.65
C ALA A 49 6.74 -5.36 -5.62
N GLN A 50 5.84 -6.24 -6.09
CA GLN A 50 5.11 -7.14 -5.21
C GLN A 50 6.07 -8.08 -4.46
N GLY A 51 7.05 -8.67 -5.16
CA GLY A 51 8.04 -9.56 -4.58
C GLY A 51 8.87 -8.91 -3.49
N PHE A 52 9.36 -7.68 -3.71
CA PHE A 52 10.14 -6.95 -2.71
C PHE A 52 9.33 -6.59 -1.46
N CYS A 53 8.08 -6.17 -1.62
CA CYS A 53 7.20 -5.91 -0.49
C CYS A 53 6.91 -7.19 0.33
N MET A 54 6.74 -8.34 -0.34
CA MET A 54 6.48 -9.62 0.33
C MET A 54 7.74 -10.25 0.95
N ALA A 55 8.92 -9.94 0.43
CA ALA A 55 10.19 -10.46 0.95
C ALA A 55 10.48 -10.02 2.40
N ALA A 56 9.84 -8.95 2.89
CA ALA A 56 10.01 -8.44 4.25
C ALA A 56 9.55 -9.41 5.32
N ASP A 57 8.66 -10.34 4.96
CA ASP A 57 8.06 -11.30 5.87
C ASP A 57 8.79 -12.67 5.82
N SER A 58 9.98 -12.74 5.22
CA SER A 58 10.79 -13.96 5.10
C SER A 58 12.06 -13.93 5.96
N ASP A 59 12.56 -15.11 6.40
CA ASP A 59 13.82 -15.31 7.15
C ASP A 59 15.09 -15.05 6.30
N SER A 60 15.06 -13.99 5.49
CA SER A 60 16.12 -13.58 4.57
C SER A 60 17.27 -12.83 5.27
N ASP A 61 18.40 -12.70 4.57
CA ASP A 61 19.55 -11.86 4.92
C ASP A 61 19.12 -10.51 5.55
N PRO A 62 19.76 -10.05 6.65
CA PRO A 62 19.45 -8.76 7.27
C PRO A 62 19.39 -7.56 6.31
N ALA A 63 20.23 -7.54 5.28
CA ALA A 63 20.20 -6.48 4.26
C ALA A 63 18.95 -6.57 3.37
N ALA A 64 18.48 -7.80 3.08
CA ALA A 64 17.22 -8.02 2.37
C ALA A 64 16.02 -7.63 3.24
N GLN A 65 16.08 -7.85 4.56
CA GLN A 65 15.03 -7.40 5.48
C GLN A 65 14.95 -5.87 5.57
N GLU A 66 16.08 -5.16 5.59
CA GLU A 66 16.10 -3.69 5.62
C GLU A 66 15.51 -3.09 4.34
N MET A 67 15.93 -3.57 3.17
CA MET A 67 15.34 -3.15 1.90
C MET A 67 13.84 -3.47 1.85
N ALA A 68 13.45 -4.65 2.30
CA ALA A 68 12.05 -5.06 2.25
C ALA A 68 11.17 -4.27 3.26
N ALA A 69 11.73 -3.86 4.40
CA ALA A 69 11.06 -2.94 5.33
C ALA A 69 10.78 -1.57 4.69
N HIS A 70 11.71 -1.07 3.86
CA HIS A 70 11.50 0.15 3.08
C HIS A 70 10.30 0.01 2.13
N PHE A 71 10.27 -1.05 1.33
CA PHE A 71 9.15 -1.32 0.40
C PHE A 71 7.82 -1.55 1.12
N LYS A 72 7.84 -2.14 2.32
CA LYS A 72 6.63 -2.29 3.15
C LYS A 72 6.10 -0.93 3.62
N ALA A 73 6.99 0.01 3.94
CA ALA A 73 6.59 1.38 4.28
C ALA A 73 5.98 2.11 3.06
N GLU A 74 6.56 1.95 1.87
CA GLU A 74 5.98 2.48 0.62
C GLU A 74 4.61 1.84 0.31
N ALA A 75 4.45 0.55 0.58
CA ALA A 75 3.18 -0.13 0.40
C ALA A 75 2.06 0.39 1.33
N GLU A 76 2.42 0.91 2.51
CA GLU A 76 1.48 1.63 3.37
C GLU A 76 1.05 2.99 2.78
N CYS A 77 1.89 3.64 1.96
CA CYS A 77 1.49 4.79 1.16
C CYS A 77 0.46 4.39 0.08
N ALA A 78 0.66 3.26 -0.60
CA ALA A 78 -0.28 2.75 -1.60
C ALA A 78 -1.66 2.37 -1.02
N LYS A 79 -1.73 2.01 0.27
CA LYS A 79 -3.02 1.80 0.97
C LYS A 79 -3.78 3.10 1.22
N LYS A 80 -3.07 4.20 1.42
CA LYS A 80 -3.65 5.50 1.82
C LYS A 80 -3.96 6.39 0.62
N HIS A 81 -3.18 6.25 -0.45
CA HIS A 81 -3.22 7.15 -1.60
C HIS A 81 -3.34 6.36 -2.90
N SER A 82 -4.38 6.64 -3.67
CA SER A 82 -4.59 6.11 -5.02
C SER A 82 -4.25 7.12 -6.12
N ASP A 83 -3.98 8.36 -5.73
CA ASP A 83 -3.48 9.43 -6.59
C ASP A 83 -1.95 9.41 -6.66
N CYS A 84 -1.38 9.61 -7.85
CA CYS A 84 0.06 9.49 -8.05
C CYS A 84 0.87 10.62 -7.41
N ALA A 85 0.33 11.83 -7.29
CA ALA A 85 1.04 12.93 -6.65
C ALA A 85 1.09 12.72 -5.13
N GLN A 86 -0.02 12.31 -4.53
CA GLN A 86 -0.08 12.00 -3.09
C GLN A 86 0.74 10.76 -2.74
N TYR A 87 0.69 9.73 -3.58
CA TYR A 87 1.50 8.52 -3.41
C TYR A 87 2.99 8.86 -3.41
N LYS A 88 3.47 9.58 -4.43
CA LYS A 88 4.87 10.00 -4.53
C LYS A 88 5.31 10.87 -3.37
N ALA A 89 4.50 11.85 -2.96
CA ALA A 89 4.82 12.68 -1.80
C ALA A 89 4.95 11.85 -0.50
N CYS A 90 4.18 10.77 -0.38
CA CYS A 90 4.28 9.85 0.75
C CYS A 90 5.53 8.97 0.69
N THR A 91 5.87 8.39 -0.48
CA THR A 91 7.07 7.56 -0.65
C THR A 91 8.35 8.39 -0.55
N ASP A 92 8.34 9.62 -1.07
CA ASP A 92 9.48 10.54 -0.97
C ASP A 92 9.80 10.94 0.48
N ALA A 93 8.83 10.87 1.39
CA ALA A 93 9.04 11.12 2.82
C ALA A 93 9.64 9.93 3.59
N ILE A 94 9.77 8.76 2.93
CA ILE A 94 10.38 7.54 3.48
C ILE A 94 11.87 7.45 3.10
N ARG A 95 12.26 8.08 2.00
CA ARG A 95 13.66 8.24 1.55
C ARG A 95 14.46 9.15 2.46
#